data_AF-A0A1G8NBA8-F1
#
_entry.id   AF-A0A1G8NBA8-F1
#
_cell.length_a   1.000
_cell.length_b   1.000
_cell.length_c   1.000
_cell.angle_alpha   90.00
_cell.angle_beta   90.00
_cell.angle_gamma   90.00
#
_symmetry.space_group_name_H-M   'P 1'
#
loop_
_entity.id
_entity.type
_entity.pdbx_description
1 polymer ?
#
loop_
_entity_poly.entity_id
_entity_poly.type
_entity_poly.pdbx_seq_one_letter_code
_entity_poly.pdbx_strand_id
1 'polypeptide(L)' 'MTNWTYASGRLEARNQAGALLLVIPAAPMWAPLADLFNANQCLSRLLLAGFGFGDNPA' A
#
# COMPACT_ATOMS: atom_id res chain seq x y z
N MET A 1 -10.79 1.27 2.40
CA MET A 1 -9.61 1.20 3.31
C MET A 1 -8.55 0.31 2.68
N THR A 2 -7.30 0.76 2.64
CA THR A 2 -6.20 -0.01 2.02
C THR A 2 -5.42 -0.74 3.09
N ASN A 3 -5.12 -2.02 2.83
CA ASN A 3 -4.26 -2.83 3.67
C ASN A 3 -2.93 -3.10 2.96
N TRP A 4 -1.82 -2.85 3.65
CA TRP A 4 -0.47 -3.12 3.20
C TRP A 4 0.10 -4.36 3.86
N THR A 5 0.76 -5.21 3.09
CA THR A 5 1.44 -6.40 3.60
C THR A 5 2.81 -6.55 2.95
N TYR A 6 3.81 -6.91 3.74
CA TYR A 6 5.09 -7.35 3.21
C TYR A 6 5.08 -8.86 2.99
N ALA A 7 5.25 -9.31 1.75
CA ALA A 7 5.27 -10.71 1.39
C ALA A 7 6.32 -10.95 0.30
N SER A 8 7.14 -12.00 0.46
CA SER A 8 8.07 -12.49 -0.57
C SER A 8 8.96 -11.40 -1.21
N GLY A 9 9.48 -10.45 -0.41
CA GLY A 9 10.34 -9.37 -0.91
C GLY A 9 9.60 -8.21 -1.56
N ARG A 10 8.30 -8.05 -1.27
CA ARG A 10 7.45 -7.04 -1.88
C ARG A 10 6.51 -6.43 -0.84
N LEU A 11 6.18 -5.16 -1.04
CA LEU A 11 5.07 -4.47 -0.37
C LEU A 11 3.85 -4.53 -1.29
N GLU A 12 2.78 -5.13 -0.81
CA GLU A 12 1.52 -5.27 -1.53
C GLU A 12 0.45 -4.39 -0.86
N ALA A 13 -0.20 -3.52 -1.64
CA ALA A 13 -1.37 -2.77 -1.22
C ALA A 13 -2.62 -3.45 -1.76
N ARG A 14 -3.61 -3.70 -0.91
CA ARG A 14 -4.92 -4.27 -1.29
C ARG A 14 -6.07 -3.39 -0.82
N ASN A 15 -7.16 -3.35 -1.58
CA ASN A 15 -8.38 -2.67 -1.16
C ASN A 15 -9.22 -3.57 -0.22
N GLN A 16 -10.37 -3.05 0.24
CA GLN A 16 -11.30 -3.77 1.13
C GLN A 16 -11.91 -5.03 0.52
N ALA A 17 -12.01 -5.12 -0.81
CA ALA A 17 -12.46 -6.33 -1.51
C ALA A 17 -11.34 -7.38 -1.67
N GLY A 18 -10.13 -7.10 -1.16
CA GLY A 18 -8.95 -7.96 -1.31
C GLY A 18 -8.26 -7.83 -2.67
N ALA A 19 -8.71 -6.91 -3.53
CA ALA A 19 -8.08 -6.68 -4.83
C ALA A 19 -6.73 -5.98 -4.65
N LEU A 20 -5.72 -6.48 -5.37
CA LEU A 20 -4.38 -5.94 -5.38
C LEU A 20 -4.32 -4.62 -6.15
N LEU A 21 -3.92 -3.55 -5.48
CA LEU A 21 -3.79 -2.21 -6.05
C LEU A 21 -2.37 -1.94 -6.53
N LEU A 22 -1.37 -2.18 -5.68
CA LEU A 22 0.01 -1.84 -5.94
C LEU A 22 0.95 -2.89 -5.38
N VAL A 23 2.04 -3.17 -6.11
CA VAL A 23 3.12 -4.03 -5.65
C VAL A 23 4.45 -3.31 -5.88
N ILE A 24 5.24 -3.18 -4.82
CA ILE A 24 6.55 -2.52 -4.87
C ILE A 24 7.61 -3.52 -4.40
N PRO A 25 8.70 -3.74 -5.16
CA PRO A 25 9.85 -4.49 -4.66
C PRO A 25 10.39 -3.83 -3.40
N ALA A 26 10.59 -4.60 -2.35
CA ALA A 26 10.97 -4.07 -1.04
C ALA A 26 12.00 -4.98 -0.39
N ALA A 27 13.08 -4.38 0.14
CA ALA A 27 14.03 -5.12 0.95
C ALA A 27 13.40 -5.52 2.29
N PRO A 28 13.89 -6.58 2.99
CA PRO A 28 13.34 -6.99 4.28
C PRO A 28 13.29 -5.89 5.33
N MET A 29 14.24 -4.94 5.30
CA MET A 29 14.26 -3.79 6.21
C MET A 29 13.08 -2.82 6.00
N TRP A 30 12.32 -2.95 4.89
CA TRP A 30 11.14 -2.14 4.58
C TRP A 30 9.84 -2.79 5.05
N ALA A 31 9.88 -3.98 5.66
CA ALA A 31 8.70 -4.62 6.22
C ALA A 31 7.90 -3.72 7.18
N PRO A 32 8.54 -2.93 8.09
CA PRO A 32 7.82 -2.01 8.98
C PRO A 32 7.08 -0.88 8.25
N LEU A 33 7.38 -0.64 6.97
CA LEU A 33 6.71 0.37 6.16
C LEU A 33 5.24 -0.04 5.88
N ALA A 34 4.96 -1.34 5.79
CA ALA A 34 3.59 -1.84 5.69
C ALA A 34 2.76 -1.44 6.92
N ASP A 35 3.31 -1.64 8.12
CA ASP A 35 2.67 -1.25 9.38
C ASP A 35 2.46 0.26 9.45
N LEU A 36 3.44 1.05 9.01
CA LEU A 36 3.32 2.52 8.95
C LEU A 36 2.17 2.96 8.03
N PHE A 37 2.06 2.39 6.84
CA PHE A 37 0.97 2.73 5.90
C PHE A 37 -0.40 2.28 6.43
N ASN A 38 -0.45 1.16 7.14
CA ASN A 38 -1.68 0.69 7.79
C ASN A 38 -2.10 1.62 8.94
N ALA A 39 -1.14 2.04 9.78
CA ALA A 39 -1.38 2.98 10.88
C ALA A 39 -1.71 4.40 10.39
N ASN A 40 -1.13 4.82 9.26
CA ASN A 40 -1.36 6.13 8.66
C ASN A 40 -1.91 6.03 7.24
N GLN A 41 -3.23 5.92 7.16
CA GLN A 41 -3.98 5.81 5.90
C GLN A 41 -3.84 7.05 4.99
N CYS A 42 -3.42 8.22 5.52
CA CYS A 42 -3.11 9.38 4.69
C CYS A 42 -1.83 9.16 3.89
N LEU A 43 -0.78 8.62 4.52
CA LEU A 43 0.48 8.27 3.85
C LEU A 43 0.27 7.17 2.80
N SER A 44 -0.53 6.14 3.14
CA SER A 44 -0.94 5.12 2.17
C SER A 44 -1.58 5.76 0.94
N ARG A 45 -2.54 6.67 1.13
CA ARG A 45 -3.25 7.33 0.02
C ARG A 45 -2.33 8.22 -0.81
N LEU A 46 -1.41 8.95 -0.17
CA LEU A 46 -0.43 9.77 -0.87
C LEU A 46 0.46 8.92 -1.77
N LEU A 47 0.97 7.79 -1.25
CA LEU A 47 1.78 6.87 -2.03
C LEU A 47 0.99 6.29 -3.21
N LEU A 48 -0.22 5.79 -2.96
CA LEU A 48 -1.07 5.24 -4.01
C LEU A 48 -1.42 6.27 -5.08
N ALA A 49 -1.73 7.51 -4.71
CA ALA A 49 -1.98 8.61 -5.65
C ALA A 49 -0.76 8.91 -6.53
N GLY A 50 0.46 8.84 -5.98
CA GLY A 50 1.71 8.97 -6.75
C GLY A 50 1.87 7.88 -7.83
N PHE A 51 1.23 6.72 -7.66
CA PHE A 51 1.18 5.63 -8.63
C PHE A 51 -0.11 5.61 -9.48
N GLY A 52 -0.95 6.64 -9.39
CA GLY A 52 -2.22 6.73 -10.12
C GLY A 52 -3.38 5.94 -9.49
N PHE A 53 -3.18 5.35 -8.32
CA PHE A 53 -4.21 4.68 -7.53
C PHE A 53 -4.83 5.66 -6.51
N GLY A 54 -5.35 6.79 -7.00
CA GLY A 54 -6.13 7.72 -6.20
C GLY A 54 -7.61 7.34 -6.27
N ASP A 55 -8.32 7.45 -5.14
CA ASP A 55 -9.78 7.55 -5.14
C ASP A 55 -10.12 8.79 -5.96
N ASN A 56 -10.37 8.60 -7.26
CA ASN A 56 -10.76 9.66 -8.16
C ASN A 56 -12.22 10.00 -7.80
N PRO A 57 -12.55 11.22 -7.34
CA PRO A 57 -13.94 11.63 -7.24
C PRO A 57 -14.46 11.76 -8.67
N ALA A 58 -15.08 10.70 -9.18
CA ALA A 58 -16.07 10.79 -10.25
C ALA A 58 -17.43 11.11 -9.63
#